data_AF-A0A380NWD2-F1
#
_entry.id   AF-A0A380NWD2-F1
#
_cell.length_a   1.000
_cell.length_b   1.000
_cell.length_c   1.000
_cell.angle_alpha   90.00
_cell.angle_beta   90.00
_cell.angle_gamma   90.00
#
_symmetry.space_group_name_H-M   'P 1'
#
loop_
_entity.id
_entity.type
_entity.pdbx_description
1 polymer ?
#
loop_
_entity_poly.entity_id
_entity_poly.type
_entity_poly.pdbx_seq_one_letter_code
_entity_poly.pdbx_strand_id
1 'polypeptide(L)'
;MSKADFQEIATAFDDAVDIYQDAASNLSAVKAPARVIGMHKALAQVFQEYADATQAMADALDVDKQAVDLEAFRNSETQQNDLIVKFGTQLRRVMMSAM
;
A
#
# COMPACT_ATOMS: atom_id res chain seq x y z
N MET A 1 7.78 -25.36 -7.97
CA MET A 1 8.58 -24.38 -7.22
C MET A 1 9.05 -25.04 -5.93
N SER A 2 10.31 -24.82 -5.52
CA SER A 2 10.80 -25.38 -4.25
C SER A 2 10.17 -24.65 -3.05
N LYS A 3 10.23 -25.23 -1.84
CA LYS A 3 9.79 -24.53 -0.63
C LYS A 3 10.66 -23.30 -0.34
N ALA A 4 11.96 -23.39 -0.63
CA ALA A 4 12.88 -22.27 -0.48
C ALA A 4 12.53 -21.14 -1.45
N ASP A 5 12.23 -21.45 -2.72
CA ASP A 5 11.82 -20.46 -3.71
C ASP A 5 10.49 -19.79 -3.31
N PHE A 6 9.52 -20.57 -2.78
CA PHE A 6 8.26 -20.01 -2.29
C PHE A 6 8.49 -19.04 -1.12
N GLN A 7 9.33 -19.44 -0.16
CA GLN A 7 9.70 -18.61 0.99
C GLN A 7 10.38 -17.31 0.55
N GLU A 8 11.31 -17.39 -0.41
CA GLU A 8 12.01 -16.21 -0.94
C GLU A 8 11.02 -15.23 -1.59
N ILE A 9 10.06 -15.74 -2.36
CA ILE A 9 8.99 -14.91 -2.93
C ILE A 9 8.16 -14.27 -1.82
N ALA A 10 7.69 -15.04 -0.83
CA ALA A 10 6.90 -14.51 0.28
C ALA A 10 7.65 -13.41 1.05
N THR A 11 8.95 -13.62 1.30
CA THR A 11 9.81 -12.63 1.95
C THR A 11 9.90 -11.33 1.15
N ALA A 12 9.93 -11.40 -0.18
CA ALA A 12 9.92 -10.20 -1.02
C ALA A 12 8.60 -9.43 -0.94
N PHE A 13 7.46 -10.09 -0.67
CA PHE A 13 6.20 -9.41 -0.37
C PHE A 13 6.27 -8.72 0.99
N ASP A 14 6.79 -9.38 2.02
CA ASP A 14 6.96 -8.80 3.36
C ASP A 14 7.88 -7.56 3.31
N ASP A 15 9.01 -7.64 2.59
CA ASP A 15 9.92 -6.49 2.39
C ASP A 15 9.21 -5.31 1.71
N ALA A 16 8.34 -5.58 0.74
CA ALA A 16 7.57 -4.54 0.07
C ALA A 16 6.52 -3.90 1.00
N VAL A 17 5.88 -4.71 1.85
CA VAL A 17 4.94 -4.24 2.86
C VAL A 17 5.62 -3.27 3.82
N ASP A 18 6.80 -3.64 4.34
CA ASP A 18 7.56 -2.79 5.25
C ASP A 18 7.86 -1.42 4.63
N ILE A 19 8.30 -1.41 3.36
CA ILE A 19 8.58 -0.17 2.62
C ILE A 19 7.33 0.71 2.50
N TYR A 20 6.18 0.15 2.15
CA TYR A 20 4.96 0.93 1.96
C TYR A 20 4.34 1.40 3.29
N GLN A 21 4.40 0.58 4.33
CA GLN A 21 3.94 0.96 5.67
C GLN A 21 4.81 2.08 6.25
N ASP A 22 6.14 1.99 6.10
CA ASP A 22 7.05 3.07 6.49
C ASP A 22 6.79 4.36 5.71
N ALA A 23 6.58 4.26 4.39
CA ALA A 23 6.24 5.41 3.56
C ALA A 23 4.90 6.05 3.98
N ALA A 24 3.90 5.24 4.37
CA ALA A 24 2.60 5.72 4.82
C ALA A 24 2.68 6.40 6.19
N SER A 25 3.42 5.82 7.11
CA SER A 25 3.74 6.42 8.41
C SER A 25 4.44 7.78 8.22
N ASN A 26 5.46 7.83 7.37
CA ASN A 26 6.19 9.05 7.06
C ASN A 26 5.28 10.13 6.46
N LEU A 27 4.45 9.78 5.47
CA LEU A 27 3.50 10.71 4.85
C LEU A 27 2.49 11.25 5.87
N SER A 28 1.96 10.41 6.75
CA SER A 28 1.02 10.81 7.81
C SER A 28 1.66 11.77 8.82
N ALA A 29 2.95 11.59 9.12
CA ALA A 29 3.70 12.40 10.09
C ALA A 29 4.09 13.80 9.56
N VAL A 30 4.02 14.06 8.24
CA VAL A 30 4.38 15.36 7.67
C VAL A 30 3.45 16.46 8.17
N LYS A 31 4.04 17.55 8.68
CA LYS A 31 3.29 18.76 9.04
C LYS A 31 2.92 19.55 7.78
N ALA A 32 1.70 19.36 7.32
CA ALA A 32 1.16 20.12 6.20
C ALA A 32 0.79 21.58 6.57
N PRO A 33 0.94 22.54 5.64
CA PRO A 33 0.42 23.89 5.82
C PRO A 33 -1.10 23.89 6.07
N ALA A 34 -1.58 24.77 6.95
CA ALA A 34 -3.00 24.83 7.34
C ALA A 34 -3.96 24.94 6.15
N ARG A 35 -3.55 25.64 5.07
CA ARG A 35 -4.33 25.79 3.84
C ARG A 35 -4.67 24.46 3.16
N VAL A 36 -3.78 23.46 3.25
CA VAL A 36 -3.91 22.17 2.55
C VAL A 36 -4.04 20.98 3.51
N ILE A 37 -4.16 21.21 4.82
CA ILE A 37 -4.14 20.15 5.84
C ILE A 37 -5.24 19.10 5.64
N GLY A 38 -6.44 19.50 5.22
CA GLY A 38 -7.52 18.56 4.93
C GLY A 38 -7.22 17.66 3.73
N MET A 39 -6.61 18.23 2.69
CA MET A 39 -6.20 17.51 1.49
C MET A 39 -5.02 16.58 1.77
N HIS A 40 -4.07 17.01 2.59
CA HIS A 40 -2.98 16.18 3.08
C HIS A 40 -3.50 14.95 3.85
N LYS A 41 -4.45 15.15 4.79
CA LYS A 41 -5.04 14.03 5.53
C LYS A 41 -5.72 13.02 4.59
N ALA A 42 -6.46 13.50 3.60
CA ALA A 42 -7.09 12.64 2.60
C ALA A 42 -6.05 11.88 1.75
N LEU A 43 -4.95 12.54 1.36
CA LEU A 43 -3.84 11.91 0.65
C LEU A 43 -3.18 10.81 1.49
N ALA A 44 -2.83 11.12 2.74
CA ALA A 44 -2.20 10.18 3.67
C ALA A 44 -3.11 8.97 3.95
N GLN A 45 -4.41 9.18 4.14
CA GLN A 45 -5.36 8.10 4.32
C GLN A 45 -5.40 7.16 3.13
N VAL A 46 -5.49 7.68 1.90
CA VAL A 46 -5.53 6.84 0.69
C VAL A 46 -4.24 6.03 0.52
N PHE A 47 -3.10 6.61 0.89
CA PHE A 47 -1.83 5.88 0.81
C PHE A 47 -1.70 4.83 1.92
N GLN A 48 -2.24 5.07 3.11
CA GLN A 48 -2.35 4.03 4.15
C GLN A 48 -3.26 2.88 3.67
N GLU A 49 -4.41 3.19 3.08
CA GLU A 49 -5.30 2.18 2.47
C GLU A 49 -4.54 1.33 1.43
N TYR A 50 -3.65 1.94 0.65
CA TYR A 50 -2.80 1.24 -0.32
C TYR A 50 -1.77 0.32 0.35
N ALA A 51 -1.07 0.81 1.39
CA ALA A 51 -0.11 0.01 2.16
C ALA A 51 -0.80 -1.18 2.84
N ASP A 52 -2.02 -1.01 3.35
CA ASP A 52 -2.81 -2.08 3.95
C ASP A 52 -3.22 -3.13 2.88
N ALA A 53 -3.51 -2.70 1.64
CA ALA A 53 -3.77 -3.62 0.54
C ALA A 53 -2.51 -4.39 0.08
N THR A 54 -1.30 -3.84 0.27
CA THR A 54 -0.05 -4.60 0.07
C THR A 54 0.16 -5.66 1.15
N GLN A 55 -0.18 -5.36 2.41
CA GLN A 55 -0.17 -6.35 3.49
C GLN A 55 -1.16 -7.49 3.20
N ALA A 56 -2.38 -7.15 2.78
CA ALA A 56 -3.38 -8.16 2.42
C ALA A 56 -2.93 -9.09 1.27
N MET A 57 -2.09 -8.58 0.36
CA MET A 57 -1.50 -9.38 -0.70
C MET A 57 -0.45 -10.36 -0.15
N ALA A 58 0.42 -9.90 0.76
CA ALA A 58 1.39 -10.75 1.45
C ALA A 58 0.70 -11.83 2.29
N ASP A 59 -0.34 -11.46 3.04
CA ASP A 59 -1.15 -12.35 3.88
C ASP A 59 -1.85 -13.47 3.09
N ALA A 60 -2.02 -13.30 1.78
CA ALA A 60 -2.59 -14.33 0.90
C ALA A 60 -1.62 -15.48 0.60
N LEU A 61 -0.33 -15.36 0.95
CA LEU A 61 0.68 -16.40 0.75
C LEU A 61 0.82 -17.28 2.00
N ASP A 62 0.47 -18.56 1.88
CA ASP A 62 0.66 -19.57 2.93
C ASP A 62 1.95 -20.35 2.66
N VAL A 63 3.03 -19.90 3.31
CA VAL A 63 4.37 -20.50 3.22
C VAL A 63 4.40 -21.97 3.68
N ASP A 64 3.64 -22.30 4.72
CA ASP A 64 3.64 -23.62 5.31
C ASP A 64 3.01 -24.65 4.38
N LYS A 65 1.89 -24.27 3.74
CA LYS A 65 1.18 -25.08 2.77
C LYS A 65 1.70 -24.93 1.34
N GLN A 66 2.63 -24.01 1.10
CA GLN A 66 3.08 -23.59 -0.23
C GLN A 66 1.90 -23.25 -1.15
N ALA A 67 0.93 -22.51 -0.62
CA ALA A 67 -0.33 -22.21 -1.27
C ALA A 67 -0.57 -20.70 -1.31
N VAL A 68 -1.41 -20.27 -2.25
CA VAL A 68 -1.85 -18.88 -2.36
C VAL A 68 -3.37 -18.87 -2.31
N ASP A 69 -3.93 -18.04 -1.43
CA ASP A 69 -5.35 -17.68 -1.51
C ASP A 69 -5.54 -16.76 -2.72
N LEU A 70 -5.89 -17.36 -3.86
CA LEU A 70 -6.02 -16.65 -5.13
C LEU A 70 -7.15 -15.61 -5.12
N GLU A 71 -8.18 -15.79 -4.29
CA GLU A 71 -9.27 -14.83 -4.18
C GLU A 71 -8.80 -13.60 -3.41
N ALA A 72 -8.19 -13.80 -2.23
CA ALA A 72 -7.60 -12.73 -1.44
C ALA A 72 -6.52 -11.97 -2.23
N PHE A 73 -5.63 -12.69 -2.91
CA PHE A 73 -4.58 -12.10 -3.71
C PHE A 73 -5.14 -11.19 -4.82
N ARG A 74 -6.11 -11.66 -5.61
CA ARG A 74 -6.73 -10.86 -6.69
C ARG A 74 -7.52 -9.67 -6.17
N ASN A 75 -8.20 -9.84 -5.03
CA ASN A 75 -8.91 -8.74 -4.38
C ASN A 75 -7.94 -7.65 -3.93
N SER A 76 -6.83 -8.02 -3.30
CA SER A 76 -5.78 -7.08 -2.89
C SER A 76 -5.13 -6.38 -4.10
N GLU A 77 -4.90 -7.08 -5.21
CA GLU A 77 -4.37 -6.51 -6.45
C GLU A 77 -5.32 -5.45 -7.04
N THR A 78 -6.62 -5.76 -7.07
CA THR A 78 -7.66 -4.84 -7.54
C THR A 78 -7.71 -3.59 -6.66
N GLN A 79 -7.66 -3.78 -5.33
CA GLN A 79 -7.61 -2.67 -4.37
C GLN A 79 -6.39 -1.79 -4.59
N GLN A 80 -5.19 -2.37 -4.72
CA GLN A 80 -3.96 -1.63 -5.00
C GLN A 80 -4.07 -0.79 -6.28
N ASN A 81 -4.62 -1.36 -7.35
CA ASN A 81 -4.84 -0.65 -8.62
C ASN A 81 -5.80 0.54 -8.49
N ASP A 82 -6.90 0.39 -7.77
CA ASP A 82 -7.86 1.48 -7.57
C ASP A 82 -7.28 2.58 -6.67
N LEU A 83 -6.59 2.17 -5.60
CA LEU A 83 -6.04 3.07 -4.60
C LEU A 83 -4.88 3.91 -5.15
N ILE A 84 -4.01 3.36 -6.01
CA ILE A 84 -2.91 4.16 -6.60
C ILE A 84 -3.43 5.25 -7.55
N VAL A 85 -4.52 4.99 -8.27
CA VAL A 85 -5.21 6.00 -9.09
C VAL A 85 -5.84 7.09 -8.21
N LYS A 86 -6.50 6.69 -7.13
CA LYS A 86 -7.09 7.60 -6.14
C LYS A 86 -6.01 8.45 -5.46
N PHE A 87 -4.87 7.86 -5.10
CA PHE A 87 -3.71 8.54 -4.53
C PHE A 87 -3.18 9.61 -5.49
N GLY A 88 -2.94 9.26 -6.76
CA GLY A 88 -2.51 10.22 -7.78
C GLY A 88 -3.49 11.38 -7.98
N THR A 89 -4.80 11.12 -7.83
CA THR A 89 -5.82 12.17 -7.88
C THR A 89 -5.72 13.12 -6.68
N GLN A 90 -5.56 12.61 -5.46
CA GLN A 90 -5.39 13.45 -4.27
C GLN A 90 -4.07 14.24 -4.33
N LEU A 91 -3.00 13.62 -4.83
CA LEU A 91 -1.69 14.27 -4.95
C LEU A 91 -1.76 15.48 -5.88
N ARG A 92 -2.41 15.33 -7.06
CA ARG A 92 -2.63 16.46 -7.98
C ARG A 92 -3.41 17.59 -7.31
N ARG A 93 -4.45 17.27 -6.52
CA ARG A 93 -5.24 18.27 -5.79
C ARG A 93 -4.37 19.06 -4.80
N VAL A 94 -3.55 18.36 -4.00
CA VAL A 94 -2.62 19.01 -3.06
C VAL A 94 -1.65 19.93 -3.79
N MET A 95 -1.04 19.48 -4.90
CA MET A 95 -0.09 20.28 -5.68
C MET A 95 -0.73 21.53 -6.30
N MET A 96 -1.93 21.40 -6.88
CA MET A 96 -2.64 22.53 -7.49
C MET A 96 -3.09 23.58 -6.46
N SER A 97 -3.30 23.20 -5.20
CA SER A 97 -3.68 24.12 -4.11
C SER A 97 -2.51 24.67 -3.31
N ALA A 98 -1.30 24.13 -3.53
CA ALA A 98 -0.07 24.61 -2.93
C ALA A 98 0.62 25.71 -3.77
N MET A 99 0.32 25.79 -5.07
CA MET A 99 0.64 26.93 -5.95
C MET A 99 -0.18 28.16 -5.57
#